data_AF-A0AAN6WEP6-F1
#
_entry.id   AF-A0AAN6WEP6-F1
#
_cell.length_a   1.000
_cell.length_b   1.000
_cell.length_c   1.000
_cell.angle_alpha   90.00
_cell.angle_beta   90.00
_cell.angle_gamma   90.00
#
_symmetry.space_group_name_H-M   'P 1'
#
loop_
_entity.id
_entity.type
_entity.pdbx_description
1 polymer ?
#
loop_
_entity_poly.entity_id
_entity_poly.type
_entity_poly.pdbx_seq_one_letter_code
_entity_poly.pdbx_strand_id
1 'polypeptide(L)'
;MIVMIKGSRYPTAQTFRSFVGTQALAPSTSRQNQSKTFLVGSRNRPFTQFKMKSATLPLLIAGVTVAAAYPITGDVVNCRSGPGTGYSVVKQYTQGQDVTITCQIEGTNVNGVTIWDKTADGNCYVSDYYVQTGVNGYVTGRCSGACSAPKSNQATVDLIAEFEGFEPDVYIDPTGNPTVGYGHLCQQTGCAEVPYPIPLSQADGKRLLASDMARFEQCITTMITGATLNLNQYGALISWSFNMGCGAAQTSTLVARLNRGENVNTVLAEELPRWVYGGGVVLPGLVRRRNAEVALARTAGSGPALPAQC
;
A
#
# COMPACT_ATOMS: atom_id res chain seq x y z
N MET A 1 -3.36 1.22 -18.35
CA MET A 1 -2.37 2.21 -18.80
C MET A 1 -1.08 1.44 -18.97
N ILE A 2 -0.74 1.08 -20.21
CA ILE A 2 0.49 0.34 -20.52
C ILE A 2 1.60 1.39 -20.59
N VAL A 3 2.52 1.38 -19.64
CA VAL A 3 3.70 2.25 -19.73
C VAL A 3 4.52 1.78 -20.92
N MET A 4 4.49 2.58 -22.00
CA MET A 4 5.24 2.35 -23.22
C MET A 4 6.73 2.60 -22.94
N ILE A 5 7.50 1.52 -22.84
CA ILE A 5 8.95 1.55 -22.62
C ILE A 5 9.61 2.28 -23.81
N LYS A 6 10.09 3.51 -23.59
CA LYS A 6 11.00 4.20 -24.52
C LYS A 6 12.33 3.42 -24.56
N GLY A 7 12.81 3.13 -25.77
CA GLY A 7 14.04 2.37 -26.01
C GLY A 7 15.27 3.05 -25.39
N SER A 8 15.85 2.42 -24.38
CA SER A 8 17.10 2.87 -23.76
C SER A 8 18.31 2.41 -24.59
N ARG A 9 19.18 3.38 -24.93
CA ARG A 9 20.50 3.14 -25.52
C ARG A 9 21.46 2.71 -24.40
N TYR A 10 22.13 1.58 -24.58
CA TYR A 10 23.13 1.02 -23.68
C TYR A 10 24.45 1.82 -23.69
N PRO A 11 25.14 1.90 -22.54
CA PRO A 11 26.59 1.76 -22.52
C PRO A 11 27.07 0.59 -21.63
N THR A 12 28.21 0.07 -22.06
CA THR A 12 28.93 -1.13 -21.65
C THR A 12 29.65 -1.05 -20.29
N ALA A 13 29.94 -2.24 -19.76
CA ALA A 13 30.58 -2.59 -18.50
C ALA A 13 31.85 -1.80 -18.12
N GLN A 14 31.97 -1.46 -16.84
CA GLN A 14 33.26 -1.34 -16.15
C GLN A 14 33.18 -1.81 -14.69
N THR A 15 34.01 -2.81 -14.43
CA THR A 15 34.43 -3.46 -13.18
C THR A 15 34.95 -2.47 -12.14
N PHE A 16 34.74 -2.68 -10.83
CA PHE A 16 35.78 -2.51 -9.79
C PHE A 16 35.35 -3.06 -8.41
N ARG A 17 36.35 -3.29 -7.56
CA ARG A 17 36.51 -4.35 -6.55
C ARG A 17 35.98 -4.03 -5.14
N SER A 18 35.70 -5.13 -4.44
CA SER A 18 35.65 -5.36 -2.98
C SER A 18 36.54 -4.47 -2.10
N PHE A 19 36.01 -4.07 -0.94
CA PHE A 19 36.79 -3.94 0.29
C PHE A 19 36.01 -4.48 1.50
N VAL A 20 36.67 -5.38 2.24
CA VAL A 20 36.25 -6.01 3.49
C VAL A 20 36.78 -5.16 4.65
N GLY A 21 36.01 -4.99 5.72
CA GLY A 21 36.46 -4.35 6.95
C GLY A 21 35.70 -4.87 8.17
N THR A 22 36.34 -5.79 8.89
CA THR A 22 35.90 -6.43 10.14
C THR A 22 36.47 -5.69 11.37
N GLN A 23 35.71 -5.61 12.47
CA GLN A 23 36.16 -5.58 13.89
C GLN A 23 34.90 -5.40 14.78
N ALA A 24 34.46 -6.28 15.68
CA ALA A 24 35.05 -6.99 16.83
C ALA A 24 34.72 -6.33 18.19
N LEU A 25 34.22 -7.18 19.10
CA LEU A 25 33.72 -7.08 20.49
C LEU A 25 34.70 -6.37 21.47
N ALA A 26 34.34 -5.87 22.67
CA ALA A 26 33.89 -6.61 23.88
C ALA A 26 33.66 -5.65 25.11
N PRO A 27 33.24 -6.13 26.32
CA PRO A 27 32.45 -5.42 27.34
C PRO A 27 33.16 -5.08 28.69
N SER A 28 32.45 -4.41 29.63
CA SER A 28 32.74 -4.38 31.08
C SER A 28 31.40 -4.36 31.87
N THR A 29 31.01 -5.39 32.64
CA THR A 29 31.34 -5.87 34.01
C THR A 29 30.85 -5.06 35.23
N SER A 30 29.91 -5.69 35.95
CA SER A 30 29.79 -5.79 37.44
C SER A 30 29.20 -4.58 38.21
N ARG A 31 28.42 -4.69 39.32
CA ARG A 31 28.27 -5.72 40.36
C ARG A 31 27.12 -5.38 41.36
N GLN A 32 26.65 -6.42 42.09
CA GLN A 32 26.00 -6.48 43.44
C GLN A 32 24.59 -5.84 43.59
N ASN A 33 23.47 -6.55 43.84
CA ASN A 33 23.09 -7.53 44.88
C ASN A 33 22.83 -6.90 46.27
N GLN A 34 21.56 -6.88 46.71
CA GLN A 34 21.14 -7.31 48.06
C GLN A 34 19.61 -7.25 48.27
N SER A 35 19.07 -8.40 48.66
CA SER A 35 17.72 -8.64 49.17
C SER A 35 17.57 -8.17 50.63
N LYS A 36 16.36 -7.76 51.04
CA LYS A 36 15.88 -7.92 52.44
C LYS A 36 14.35 -7.86 52.52
N THR A 37 13.81 -8.84 53.25
CA THR A 37 12.40 -9.17 53.43
C THR A 37 11.86 -8.59 54.74
N PHE A 38 10.56 -8.24 54.73
CA PHE A 38 9.55 -8.18 55.83
C PHE A 38 9.76 -7.27 57.05
N LEU A 39 8.72 -6.49 57.38
CA LEU A 39 7.88 -6.69 58.58
C LEU A 39 6.62 -5.80 58.54
N VAL A 40 5.51 -6.37 59.03
CA VAL A 40 4.15 -5.82 59.14
C VAL A 40 4.04 -4.84 60.31
N GLY A 41 3.28 -3.74 60.16
CA GLY A 41 2.97 -2.80 61.24
C GLY A 41 1.63 -2.09 61.03
N SER A 42 0.59 -2.60 61.69
CA SER A 42 -0.76 -2.02 61.81
C SER A 42 -0.76 -0.70 62.60
N ARG A 43 -1.47 0.34 62.12
CA ARG A 43 -1.90 1.49 62.93
C ARG A 43 -3.30 1.98 62.54
N ASN A 44 -4.23 1.84 63.47
CA ASN A 44 -5.56 2.46 63.50
C ASN A 44 -5.47 4.01 63.48
N ARG A 45 -6.38 4.67 62.75
CA ARG A 45 -6.71 6.10 62.93
C ARG A 45 -8.23 6.30 63.00
N PRO A 46 -8.72 7.24 63.83
CA PRO A 46 -10.15 7.38 64.11
C PRO A 46 -10.90 8.18 63.03
N PHE A 47 -12.18 7.86 62.90
CA PHE A 47 -13.16 8.51 62.02
C PHE A 47 -13.52 9.93 62.51
N THR A 48 -13.47 10.90 61.62
CA THR A 48 -14.08 12.23 61.79
C THR A 48 -15.21 12.40 60.77
N GLN A 49 -16.42 12.72 61.24
CA GLN A 49 -17.62 12.93 60.41
C GLN A 49 -17.47 14.14 59.48
N PHE A 50 -17.76 13.93 58.18
CA PHE A 50 -17.92 15.01 57.20
C PHE A 50 -19.42 15.28 56.95
N LYS A 51 -19.82 16.54 57.09
CA LYS A 51 -21.17 17.07 56.81
C LYS A 51 -21.33 17.23 55.28
N MET A 52 -22.27 16.52 54.66
CA MET A 52 -22.58 16.68 53.22
C MET A 52 -23.37 17.98 52.97
N LYS A 53 -22.89 18.81 52.04
CA LYS A 53 -23.68 19.87 51.41
C LYS A 53 -24.10 19.41 50.01
N SER A 54 -25.39 19.51 49.70
CA SER A 54 -25.95 19.23 48.37
C SER A 54 -25.25 20.03 47.30
N ALA A 55 -24.74 19.35 46.27
CA ALA A 55 -24.20 19.94 45.06
C ALA A 55 -25.15 19.64 43.90
N THR A 56 -25.72 20.67 43.31
CA THR A 56 -26.49 20.60 42.07
C THR A 56 -25.51 20.41 40.91
N LEU A 57 -25.60 19.27 40.20
CA LEU A 57 -24.76 18.97 39.04
C LEU A 57 -25.29 19.71 37.80
N PRO A 58 -24.45 20.43 37.04
CA PRO A 58 -24.85 20.96 35.75
C PRO A 58 -24.96 19.80 34.75
N LEU A 59 -26.04 19.82 33.96
CA LEU A 59 -26.27 18.88 32.87
C LEU A 59 -25.26 19.18 31.74
N LEU A 60 -24.24 18.34 31.60
CA LEU A 60 -23.33 18.35 30.45
C LEU A 60 -24.11 17.89 29.22
N ILE A 61 -24.45 18.83 28.34
CA ILE A 61 -24.92 18.52 27.00
C ILE A 61 -23.71 18.00 26.22
N ALA A 62 -23.60 16.68 26.05
CA ALA A 62 -22.66 16.10 25.11
C ALA A 62 -23.03 16.57 23.71
N GLY A 63 -22.17 17.35 23.06
CA GLY A 63 -22.34 17.73 21.67
C GLY A 63 -22.36 16.48 20.80
N VAL A 64 -23.49 16.19 20.16
CA VAL A 64 -23.59 15.11 19.17
C VAL A 64 -22.85 15.58 17.93
N THR A 65 -21.67 15.01 17.66
CA THR A 65 -21.01 15.17 16.36
C THR A 65 -21.88 14.46 15.32
N VAL A 66 -22.56 15.23 14.48
CA VAL A 66 -23.30 14.67 13.34
C VAL A 66 -22.25 14.06 12.40
N ALA A 67 -22.32 12.74 12.20
CA ALA A 67 -21.45 12.08 11.23
C ALA A 67 -21.73 12.69 9.85
N ALA A 68 -20.68 13.07 9.12
CA ALA A 68 -20.83 13.63 7.78
C ALA A 68 -21.57 12.62 6.89
N ALA A 69 -22.62 13.10 6.24
CA ALA A 69 -23.43 12.35 5.29
C ALA A 69 -23.08 12.84 3.88
N TYR A 70 -22.88 11.91 2.96
CA TYR A 70 -22.41 12.17 1.61
C TYR A 70 -23.41 11.61 0.59
N PRO A 71 -23.87 12.39 -0.39
CA PRO A 71 -24.87 11.93 -1.33
C PRO A 71 -24.26 11.02 -2.41
N ILE A 72 -25.04 10.04 -2.84
CA ILE A 72 -24.73 9.15 -3.96
C ILE A 72 -24.98 9.87 -5.29
N THR A 73 -24.03 9.78 -6.23
CA THR A 73 -24.11 10.50 -7.51
C THR A 73 -24.67 9.68 -8.67
N GLY A 74 -24.61 8.34 -8.58
CA GLY A 74 -25.11 7.43 -9.63
C GLY A 74 -26.57 7.00 -9.43
N ASP A 75 -27.28 6.69 -10.53
CA ASP A 75 -28.71 6.32 -10.53
C ASP A 75 -29.04 5.14 -9.62
N VAL A 76 -28.27 4.04 -9.77
CA VAL A 76 -28.32 2.87 -8.90
C VAL A 76 -26.89 2.40 -8.65
N VAL A 77 -26.48 2.42 -7.39
CA VAL A 77 -25.11 2.09 -6.98
C VAL A 77 -25.12 0.86 -6.09
N ASN A 78 -24.33 -0.15 -6.48
CA ASN A 78 -24.22 -1.40 -5.74
C ASN A 78 -23.30 -1.22 -4.52
N CYS A 79 -23.85 -1.47 -3.34
CA CYS A 79 -23.06 -1.67 -2.13
C CYS A 79 -22.73 -3.14 -1.95
N ARG A 80 -21.44 -3.43 -1.74
CA ARG A 80 -20.90 -4.79 -1.83
C ARG A 80 -20.32 -5.26 -0.52
N SER A 81 -20.24 -6.58 -0.32
CA SER A 81 -19.68 -7.19 0.90
C SER A 81 -18.18 -6.92 1.11
N GLY A 82 -17.48 -6.44 0.09
CA GLY A 82 -16.08 -6.04 0.15
C GLY A 82 -15.74 -4.96 -0.88
N PRO A 83 -14.53 -4.38 -0.80
CA PRO A 83 -14.11 -3.23 -1.61
C PRO A 83 -13.71 -3.67 -3.02
N GLY A 84 -14.69 -4.06 -3.84
CA GLY A 84 -14.42 -4.48 -5.20
C GLY A 84 -15.65 -4.93 -5.96
N THR A 85 -15.60 -4.83 -7.28
CA THR A 85 -16.75 -5.16 -8.16
C THR A 85 -17.07 -6.65 -8.21
N GLY A 86 -16.14 -7.52 -7.78
CA GLY A 86 -16.35 -8.98 -7.69
C GLY A 86 -17.07 -9.44 -6.42
N TYR A 87 -17.24 -8.57 -5.41
CA TYR A 87 -17.94 -8.93 -4.17
C TYR A 87 -19.46 -8.94 -4.38
N SER A 88 -20.16 -9.79 -3.62
CA SER A 88 -21.61 -9.90 -3.67
C SER A 88 -22.28 -8.56 -3.36
N VAL A 89 -23.29 -8.20 -4.15
CA VAL A 89 -24.15 -7.03 -3.85
C VAL A 89 -25.01 -7.38 -2.65
N VAL A 90 -24.93 -6.57 -1.60
CA VAL A 90 -25.69 -6.77 -0.35
C VAL A 90 -26.75 -5.68 -0.14
N LYS A 91 -26.58 -4.54 -0.81
CA LYS A 91 -27.51 -3.40 -0.78
C LYS A 91 -27.34 -2.57 -2.05
N GLN A 92 -28.34 -1.78 -2.40
CA GLN A 92 -28.24 -0.76 -3.45
C GLN A 92 -28.64 0.61 -2.89
N TYR A 93 -28.02 1.64 -3.43
CA TYR A 93 -28.32 3.04 -3.17
C TYR A 93 -28.83 3.70 -4.44
N THR A 94 -29.71 4.68 -4.30
CA THR A 94 -30.19 5.50 -5.42
C THR A 94 -29.55 6.89 -5.39
N GLN A 95 -29.54 7.57 -6.53
CA GLN A 95 -29.02 8.93 -6.63
C GLN A 95 -29.63 9.87 -5.58
N GLY A 96 -28.78 10.71 -4.98
CA GLY A 96 -29.15 11.66 -3.93
C GLY A 96 -29.36 11.05 -2.56
N GLN A 97 -29.30 9.72 -2.42
CA GLN A 97 -29.35 9.09 -1.11
C GLN A 97 -28.05 9.34 -0.34
N ASP A 98 -28.19 9.79 0.90
CA ASP A 98 -27.05 10.03 1.77
C ASP A 98 -26.50 8.75 2.40
N VAL A 99 -25.17 8.64 2.43
CA VAL A 99 -24.44 7.60 3.13
C VAL A 99 -23.47 8.19 4.15
N THR A 100 -23.33 7.54 5.30
CA THR A 100 -22.30 7.88 6.29
C THR A 100 -21.11 6.95 6.11
N ILE A 101 -19.91 7.53 5.95
CA ILE A 101 -18.68 6.75 5.75
C ILE A 101 -18.05 6.45 7.11
N THR A 102 -17.91 5.17 7.44
CA THR A 102 -17.24 4.70 8.68
C THR A 102 -15.74 4.66 8.54
N CYS A 103 -15.28 4.22 7.38
CA CYS A 103 -13.87 4.08 7.05
C CYS A 103 -13.72 3.89 5.54
N GLN A 104 -12.49 4.05 5.05
CA GLN A 104 -12.18 3.89 3.63
C GLN A 104 -11.06 2.88 3.42
N ILE A 105 -11.08 2.20 2.29
CA ILE A 105 -10.09 1.18 1.93
C ILE A 105 -9.86 1.18 0.42
N GLU A 106 -8.68 0.77 -0.02
CA GLU A 106 -8.46 0.56 -1.45
C GLU A 106 -9.12 -0.73 -1.93
N GLY A 107 -9.56 -0.73 -3.18
CA GLY A 107 -10.26 -1.83 -3.80
C GLY A 107 -10.14 -1.84 -5.32
N THR A 108 -11.01 -2.62 -5.98
CA THR A 108 -11.05 -2.67 -7.45
C THR A 108 -11.25 -1.29 -8.03
N ASN A 109 -10.52 -0.94 -9.10
CA ASN A 109 -10.65 0.35 -9.76
C ASN A 109 -12.03 0.49 -10.43
N VAL A 110 -12.69 1.61 -10.19
CA VAL A 110 -13.94 2.01 -10.84
C VAL A 110 -13.71 3.41 -11.40
N ASN A 111 -13.71 3.54 -12.73
CA ASN A 111 -13.54 4.80 -13.44
C ASN A 111 -12.35 5.65 -12.96
N GLY A 112 -11.21 5.02 -12.69
CA GLY A 112 -10.00 5.70 -12.23
C GLY A 112 -9.88 5.80 -10.71
N VAL A 113 -10.97 5.63 -9.96
CA VAL A 113 -10.97 5.69 -8.49
C VAL A 113 -10.75 4.30 -7.89
N THR A 114 -9.90 4.21 -6.87
CA THR A 114 -9.61 2.95 -6.16
C THR A 114 -10.08 2.94 -4.71
N ILE A 115 -10.57 4.08 -4.22
CA ILE A 115 -11.09 4.20 -2.88
C ILE A 115 -12.50 3.60 -2.84
N TRP A 116 -12.75 2.82 -1.80
CA TRP A 116 -14.05 2.26 -1.46
C TRP A 116 -14.44 2.72 -0.05
N ASP A 117 -15.66 3.23 0.05
CA ASP A 117 -16.26 3.76 1.27
C ASP A 117 -17.05 2.69 1.96
N LYS A 118 -16.70 2.39 3.21
CA LYS A 118 -17.51 1.52 4.05
C LYS A 118 -18.64 2.33 4.68
N THR A 119 -19.85 2.06 4.24
CA THR A 119 -21.06 2.77 4.71
C THR A 119 -21.52 2.26 6.08
N ALA A 120 -21.90 3.14 6.98
CA ALA A 120 -22.37 2.79 8.33
C ALA A 120 -23.70 2.04 8.33
N ASP A 121 -24.62 2.46 7.45
CA ASP A 121 -26.00 1.99 7.38
C ASP A 121 -26.13 0.63 6.68
N GLY A 122 -25.25 0.34 5.72
CA GLY A 122 -25.21 -0.93 5.00
C GLY A 122 -24.18 -1.92 5.53
N ASN A 123 -23.21 -1.47 6.34
CA ASN A 123 -21.99 -2.20 6.69
C ASN A 123 -21.35 -2.88 5.46
N CYS A 124 -21.31 -2.15 4.35
CA CYS A 124 -20.90 -2.60 3.02
C CYS A 124 -20.08 -1.53 2.32
N TYR A 125 -19.55 -1.82 1.15
CA TYR A 125 -18.60 -0.97 0.44
C TYR A 125 -19.18 -0.43 -0.87
N VAL A 126 -19.05 0.87 -1.09
CA VAL A 126 -19.37 1.58 -2.34
C VAL A 126 -18.08 2.17 -2.89
N SER A 127 -17.92 2.24 -4.21
CA SER A 127 -16.77 2.96 -4.77
C SER A 127 -16.95 4.46 -4.55
N ASP A 128 -15.90 5.12 -4.06
CA ASP A 128 -15.84 6.57 -3.80
C ASP A 128 -16.13 7.40 -5.07
N TYR A 129 -15.93 6.83 -6.27
CA TYR A 129 -16.37 7.43 -7.53
C TYR A 129 -17.85 7.85 -7.54
N TYR A 130 -18.69 7.11 -6.81
CA TYR A 130 -20.14 7.36 -6.73
C TYR A 130 -20.59 8.11 -5.48
N VAL A 131 -19.66 8.56 -4.64
CA VAL A 131 -19.95 9.24 -3.38
C VAL A 131 -19.38 10.66 -3.44
N GLN A 132 -20.23 11.67 -3.25
CA GLN A 132 -19.78 13.07 -3.32
C GLN A 132 -19.11 13.48 -2.01
N THR A 133 -17.85 13.06 -1.83
CA THR A 133 -17.04 13.36 -0.64
C THR A 133 -16.43 14.76 -0.65
N GLY A 134 -16.35 15.39 -1.83
CA GLY A 134 -15.80 16.74 -2.02
C GLY A 134 -14.28 16.81 -2.07
N VAL A 135 -13.58 15.68 -1.97
CA VAL A 135 -12.12 15.58 -2.09
C VAL A 135 -11.74 14.32 -2.88
N ASN A 136 -10.64 14.38 -3.62
CA ASN A 136 -10.10 13.22 -4.33
C ASN A 136 -9.13 12.45 -3.41
N GLY A 137 -9.66 11.90 -2.32
CA GLY A 137 -8.85 11.25 -1.28
C GLY A 137 -9.64 10.77 -0.09
N TYR A 138 -8.93 10.39 0.97
CA TYR A 138 -9.55 9.92 2.21
C TYR A 138 -10.21 11.08 2.97
N VAL A 139 -11.51 11.00 3.21
CA VAL A 139 -12.26 11.88 4.13
C VAL A 139 -12.27 11.36 5.56
N THR A 140 -11.98 10.08 5.77
CA THR A 140 -11.95 9.46 7.10
C THR A 140 -10.84 8.41 7.22
N GLY A 141 -10.68 7.86 8.43
CA GLY A 141 -9.69 6.83 8.74
C GLY A 141 -9.84 5.59 7.87
N ARG A 142 -8.73 4.85 7.72
CA ARG A 142 -8.73 3.58 7.00
C ARG A 142 -9.52 2.51 7.78
N CYS A 143 -10.16 1.59 7.06
CA CYS A 143 -10.91 0.52 7.70
C CYS A 143 -10.02 -0.35 8.60
N SER A 144 -10.37 -0.43 9.89
CA SER A 144 -9.74 -1.37 10.82
C SER A 144 -10.01 -2.80 10.34
N GLY A 145 -8.92 -3.55 10.12
CA GLY A 145 -8.93 -4.86 9.45
C GLY A 145 -8.46 -4.85 7.99
N ALA A 146 -8.19 -3.68 7.40
CA ALA A 146 -7.37 -3.59 6.20
C ALA A 146 -5.93 -3.90 6.59
N CYS A 147 -5.38 -5.03 6.15
CA CYS A 147 -3.98 -5.37 6.38
C CYS A 147 -3.10 -4.21 5.89
N SER A 148 -2.28 -3.65 6.78
CA SER A 148 -1.31 -2.64 6.36
C SER A 148 -0.30 -3.32 5.46
N ALA A 149 -0.31 -2.98 4.17
CA ALA A 149 0.62 -3.55 3.21
C ALA A 149 2.07 -3.32 3.67
N PRO A 150 2.90 -4.37 3.75
CA PRO A 150 4.33 -4.20 4.00
C PRO A 150 4.94 -3.28 2.95
N LYS A 151 5.86 -2.43 3.38
CA LYS A 151 6.62 -1.59 2.45
C LYS A 151 7.66 -2.39 1.69
N SER A 152 7.76 -2.10 0.41
CA SER A 152 8.78 -2.63 -0.48
C SER A 152 10.18 -2.21 -0.01
N ASN A 153 11.16 -3.07 -0.25
CA ASN A 153 12.55 -2.76 0.06
C ASN A 153 13.20 -1.93 -1.06
N GLN A 154 14.40 -1.41 -0.79
CA GLN A 154 15.16 -0.61 -1.76
C GLN A 154 15.43 -1.37 -3.07
N ALA A 155 15.70 -2.69 -2.99
CA ALA A 155 15.93 -3.51 -4.18
C ALA A 155 14.72 -3.53 -5.13
N THR A 156 13.51 -3.46 -4.59
CA THR A 156 12.27 -3.35 -5.38
C THR A 156 12.18 -1.99 -6.08
N VAL A 157 12.45 -0.91 -5.35
CA VAL A 157 12.45 0.46 -5.91
C VAL A 157 13.47 0.57 -7.03
N ASP A 158 14.68 0.05 -6.81
CA ASP A 158 15.77 0.06 -7.78
C ASP A 158 15.43 -0.77 -9.03
N LEU A 159 14.82 -1.95 -8.85
CA LEU A 159 14.36 -2.79 -9.95
C LEU A 159 13.34 -2.05 -10.83
N ILE A 160 12.33 -1.41 -10.23
CA ILE A 160 11.31 -0.70 -11.00
C ILE A 160 11.93 0.51 -11.69
N ALA A 161 12.73 1.30 -10.98
CA ALA A 161 13.42 2.47 -11.51
C ALA A 161 14.27 2.15 -12.76
N GLU A 162 14.92 0.98 -12.80
CA GLU A 162 15.69 0.50 -13.97
C GLU A 162 14.82 0.39 -15.24
N PHE A 163 13.54 0.03 -15.10
CA PHE A 163 12.66 -0.23 -16.24
C PHE A 163 11.76 0.96 -16.62
N GLU A 164 11.45 1.87 -15.71
CA GLU A 164 10.57 3.01 -16.00
C GLU A 164 11.31 4.17 -16.69
N GLY A 165 12.62 4.30 -16.49
CA GLY A 165 13.40 5.44 -16.97
C GLY A 165 13.18 6.70 -16.12
N PHE A 166 14.15 7.61 -16.11
CA PHE A 166 14.10 8.81 -15.25
C PHE A 166 14.08 10.09 -16.10
N GLU A 167 13.08 10.94 -15.86
CA GLU A 167 13.03 12.31 -16.38
C GLU A 167 13.01 13.31 -15.20
N PRO A 168 14.02 14.19 -15.05
CA PRO A 168 14.04 15.15 -13.95
C PRO A 168 12.98 16.25 -14.10
N ASP A 169 12.64 16.63 -15.33
CA ASP A 169 11.68 17.69 -15.63
C ASP A 169 10.28 17.15 -15.93
N VAL A 170 9.27 18.00 -15.80
CA VAL A 170 7.91 17.65 -16.23
C VAL A 170 7.88 17.57 -17.75
N TYR A 171 7.41 16.44 -18.28
CA TYR A 171 7.24 16.21 -19.71
C TYR A 171 5.82 15.75 -20.03
N ILE A 172 5.42 15.88 -21.30
CA ILE A 172 4.16 15.31 -21.79
C ILE A 172 4.44 13.90 -22.31
N ASP A 173 3.79 12.91 -21.70
CA ASP A 173 3.93 11.51 -22.10
C ASP A 173 3.29 11.23 -23.49
N PRO A 174 3.53 10.05 -24.10
CA PRO A 174 2.92 9.71 -25.39
C PRO A 174 1.38 9.68 -25.40
N THR A 175 0.74 9.68 -24.22
CA THR A 175 -0.72 9.73 -24.05
C THR A 175 -1.24 11.15 -23.75
N GLY A 176 -0.36 12.16 -23.77
CA GLY A 176 -0.72 13.56 -23.62
C GLY A 176 -0.74 14.06 -22.18
N ASN A 177 -0.23 13.30 -21.21
CA ASN A 177 -0.34 13.67 -19.79
C ASN A 177 0.98 14.20 -19.20
N PRO A 178 0.93 15.22 -18.33
CA PRO A 178 2.11 15.72 -17.62
C PRO A 178 2.65 14.66 -16.67
N THR A 179 3.94 14.36 -16.79
CA THR A 179 4.62 13.27 -16.10
C THR A 179 6.01 13.71 -15.64
N VAL A 180 6.51 13.18 -14.52
CA VAL A 180 7.86 13.49 -14.00
C VAL A 180 8.50 12.26 -13.33
N GLY A 181 9.82 12.25 -13.17
CA GLY A 181 10.55 11.21 -12.44
C GLY A 181 10.50 9.85 -13.14
N TYR A 182 10.12 8.82 -12.39
CA TYR A 182 9.95 7.44 -12.90
C TYR A 182 8.49 7.18 -13.29
N GLY A 183 7.95 8.03 -14.16
CA GLY A 183 6.59 7.87 -14.69
C GLY A 183 5.46 8.34 -13.75
N HIS A 184 5.74 9.26 -12.82
CA HIS A 184 4.71 9.83 -11.95
C HIS A 184 3.77 10.74 -12.77
N LEU A 185 2.49 10.38 -12.83
CA LEU A 185 1.45 11.14 -13.55
C LEU A 185 0.97 12.31 -12.69
N CYS A 186 1.27 13.54 -13.12
CA CYS A 186 0.91 14.72 -12.35
C CYS A 186 -0.61 14.95 -12.36
N GLN A 187 -1.15 15.23 -11.18
CA GLN A 187 -2.57 15.49 -10.92
C GLN A 187 -2.89 16.98 -10.79
N GLN A 188 -1.90 17.81 -10.45
CA GLN A 188 -2.08 19.26 -10.38
C GLN A 188 -1.23 19.98 -11.43
N THR A 189 -1.65 21.19 -11.77
CA THR A 189 -0.93 22.05 -12.72
C THR A 189 0.52 22.24 -12.25
N GLY A 190 1.47 21.93 -13.14
CA GLY A 190 2.89 22.02 -12.84
C GLY A 190 3.40 20.99 -11.83
N CYS A 191 2.64 19.92 -11.57
CA CYS A 191 2.99 18.87 -10.61
C CYS A 191 3.16 19.39 -9.17
N ALA A 192 2.33 20.36 -8.75
CA ALA A 192 2.43 21.03 -7.46
C ALA A 192 2.22 20.10 -6.24
N GLU A 193 1.64 18.93 -6.43
CA GLU A 193 1.49 17.87 -5.43
C GLU A 193 2.80 17.12 -5.12
N VAL A 194 3.81 17.22 -5.99
CA VAL A 194 5.11 16.57 -5.77
C VAL A 194 5.88 17.34 -4.68
N PRO A 195 6.22 16.71 -3.55
CA PRO A 195 6.82 17.40 -2.40
C PRO A 195 8.33 17.65 -2.55
N TYR A 196 8.86 17.49 -3.77
CA TYR A 196 10.28 17.58 -4.08
C TYR A 196 10.53 18.68 -5.11
N PRO A 197 11.69 19.35 -5.08
CA PRO A 197 12.03 20.34 -6.09
C PRO A 197 12.05 19.72 -7.50
N ILE A 198 11.49 20.44 -8.47
CA ILE A 198 11.61 20.14 -9.90
C ILE A 198 12.62 21.14 -10.49
N PRO A 199 13.67 20.69 -11.20
CA PRO A 199 13.92 19.33 -11.68
C PRO A 199 14.26 18.33 -10.54
N LEU A 200 13.68 17.13 -10.60
CA LEU A 200 13.89 16.09 -9.59
C LEU A 200 15.35 15.60 -9.59
N SER A 201 15.87 15.28 -8.40
CA SER A 201 17.04 14.40 -8.30
C SER A 201 16.61 12.95 -8.50
N GLN A 202 17.53 12.06 -8.92
CA GLN A 202 17.23 10.62 -8.98
C GLN A 202 16.82 10.04 -7.62
N ALA A 203 17.37 10.59 -6.52
CA ALA A 203 17.02 10.17 -5.16
C ALA A 203 15.59 10.58 -4.81
N ASP A 204 15.19 11.82 -5.13
CA ASP A 204 13.80 12.28 -4.98
C ASP A 204 12.85 11.51 -5.88
N GLY A 205 13.23 11.25 -7.13
CA GLY A 205 12.47 10.42 -8.05
C GLY A 205 12.22 9.03 -7.47
N LYS A 206 13.22 8.40 -6.84
CA LYS A 206 13.04 7.08 -6.19
C LYS A 206 12.14 7.16 -4.95
N ARG A 207 12.20 8.25 -4.19
CA ARG A 207 11.27 8.48 -3.06
C ARG A 207 9.82 8.67 -3.54
N LEU A 208 9.64 9.40 -4.65
CA LEU A 208 8.34 9.57 -5.30
C LEU A 208 7.83 8.23 -5.82
N LEU A 209 8.67 7.47 -6.52
CA LEU A 209 8.35 6.11 -7.00
C LEU A 209 7.94 5.17 -5.86
N ALA A 210 8.66 5.18 -4.73
CA ALA A 210 8.31 4.38 -3.56
C ALA A 210 6.94 4.76 -2.96
N SER A 211 6.50 6.02 -3.15
CA SER A 211 5.16 6.46 -2.76
C SER A 211 4.11 5.96 -3.76
N ASP A 212 4.37 6.07 -5.06
CA ASP A 212 3.49 5.59 -6.14
C ASP A 212 3.28 4.07 -6.10
N MET A 213 4.25 3.33 -5.57
CA MET A 213 4.17 1.88 -5.37
C MET A 213 3.12 1.46 -4.33
N ALA A 214 2.64 2.35 -3.46
CA ALA A 214 1.75 2.02 -2.34
C ALA A 214 0.47 1.28 -2.78
N ARG A 215 -0.11 1.68 -3.92
CA ARG A 215 -1.28 1.01 -4.50
C ARG A 215 -0.99 -0.44 -4.87
N PHE A 216 0.19 -0.71 -5.42
CA PHE A 216 0.60 -2.05 -5.85
C PHE A 216 0.97 -2.94 -4.67
N GLU A 217 1.58 -2.36 -3.62
CA GLU A 217 1.79 -3.01 -2.32
C GLU A 217 0.47 -3.52 -1.73
N GLN A 218 -0.54 -2.64 -1.65
CA GLN A 218 -1.85 -2.99 -1.13
C GLN A 218 -2.54 -4.07 -1.96
N CYS A 219 -2.51 -3.89 -3.28
CA CYS A 219 -3.05 -4.82 -4.25
C CYS A 219 -2.47 -6.23 -4.13
N ILE A 220 -1.14 -6.39 -4.10
CA ILE A 220 -0.50 -7.70 -3.91
C ILE A 220 -0.81 -8.28 -2.53
N THR A 221 -0.76 -7.45 -1.48
CA THR A 221 -1.08 -7.88 -0.12
C THR A 221 -2.50 -8.46 -0.01
N THR A 222 -3.47 -7.83 -0.67
CA THR A 222 -4.86 -8.32 -0.68
C THR A 222 -5.06 -9.54 -1.56
N MET A 223 -4.31 -9.66 -2.67
CA MET A 223 -4.47 -10.77 -3.62
C MET A 223 -3.82 -12.08 -3.16
N ILE A 224 -2.71 -12.00 -2.43
CA ILE A 224 -1.95 -13.18 -2.01
C ILE A 224 -2.34 -13.58 -0.58
N THR A 225 -3.20 -14.60 -0.48
CA THR A 225 -3.75 -15.09 0.79
C THR A 225 -3.22 -16.46 1.18
N GLY A 226 -2.69 -17.24 0.23
CA GLY A 226 -2.25 -18.62 0.46
C GLY A 226 -0.74 -18.85 0.48
N ALA A 227 0.08 -17.79 0.35
CA ALA A 227 1.53 -17.91 0.28
C ALA A 227 2.26 -17.03 1.31
N THR A 228 3.36 -17.55 1.84
CA THR A 228 4.34 -16.78 2.64
C THR A 228 5.41 -16.23 1.71
N LEU A 229 5.60 -14.91 1.72
CA LEU A 229 6.57 -14.23 0.85
C LEU A 229 7.62 -13.51 1.69
N ASN A 230 8.87 -13.50 1.21
CA ASN A 230 9.88 -12.54 1.67
C ASN A 230 9.77 -11.21 0.91
N LEU A 231 10.46 -10.15 1.37
CA LEU A 231 10.36 -8.82 0.72
C LEU A 231 10.83 -8.82 -0.74
N ASN A 232 11.77 -9.68 -1.16
CA ASN A 232 12.19 -9.74 -2.56
C ASN A 232 11.15 -10.43 -3.45
N GLN A 233 10.53 -11.51 -2.98
CA GLN A 233 9.45 -12.19 -3.70
C GLN A 233 8.23 -11.27 -3.82
N TYR A 234 7.88 -10.59 -2.74
CA TYR A 234 6.84 -9.56 -2.71
C TYR A 234 7.18 -8.40 -3.67
N GLY A 235 8.42 -7.91 -3.62
CA GLY A 235 8.93 -6.88 -4.53
C GLY A 235 8.87 -7.26 -6.01
N ALA A 236 9.19 -8.50 -6.36
CA ALA A 236 9.07 -9.01 -7.72
C ALA A 236 7.62 -8.96 -8.22
N LEU A 237 6.64 -9.33 -7.38
CA LEU A 237 5.21 -9.23 -7.70
C LEU A 237 4.73 -7.78 -7.81
N ILE A 238 5.28 -6.88 -7.00
CA ILE A 238 4.99 -5.44 -7.08
C ILE A 238 5.53 -4.87 -8.38
N SER A 239 6.78 -5.17 -8.76
CA SER A 239 7.34 -4.71 -10.04
C SER A 239 6.54 -5.23 -11.24
N TRP A 240 6.07 -6.48 -11.17
CA TRP A 240 5.21 -7.05 -12.20
C TRP A 240 3.83 -6.37 -12.26
N SER A 241 3.17 -6.19 -11.13
CA SER A 241 1.87 -5.54 -11.07
C SER A 241 1.94 -4.05 -11.39
N PHE A 242 3.06 -3.37 -11.13
CA PHE A 242 3.33 -2.00 -11.57
C PHE A 242 3.31 -1.91 -13.10
N ASN A 243 3.90 -2.88 -13.78
CA ASN A 243 3.92 -2.93 -15.25
C ASN A 243 2.57 -3.29 -15.88
N MET A 244 1.91 -4.32 -15.34
CA MET A 244 0.72 -4.93 -15.95
C MET A 244 -0.60 -4.39 -15.40
N GLY A 245 -0.56 -3.75 -14.24
CA GLY A 245 -1.73 -3.32 -13.49
C GLY A 245 -2.35 -4.41 -12.61
N CYS A 246 -2.98 -3.97 -11.53
CA CYS A 246 -3.62 -4.84 -10.54
C CYS A 246 -4.76 -5.71 -11.07
N GLY A 247 -5.56 -5.22 -12.02
CA GLY A 247 -6.67 -6.01 -12.58
C GLY A 247 -6.19 -7.27 -13.32
N ALA A 248 -5.11 -7.14 -14.09
CA ALA A 248 -4.48 -8.27 -14.76
C ALA A 248 -3.81 -9.22 -13.77
N ALA A 249 -3.16 -8.68 -12.73
CA ALA A 249 -2.56 -9.50 -11.67
C ALA A 249 -3.61 -10.33 -10.92
N GLN A 250 -4.73 -9.72 -10.51
CA GLN A 250 -5.78 -10.36 -9.72
C GLN A 250 -6.36 -11.63 -10.36
N THR A 251 -6.49 -11.63 -11.69
CA THR A 251 -7.12 -12.70 -12.46
C THR A 251 -6.09 -13.70 -13.03
N SER A 252 -4.82 -13.53 -12.68
CA SER A 252 -3.73 -14.34 -13.24
C SER A 252 -3.67 -15.77 -12.69
N THR A 253 -3.18 -16.69 -13.52
CA THR A 253 -2.77 -18.03 -13.09
C THR A 253 -1.70 -17.95 -12.00
N LEU A 254 -0.80 -16.97 -12.06
CA LEU A 254 0.22 -16.72 -11.05
C LEU A 254 -0.37 -16.57 -9.64
N VAL A 255 -1.29 -15.62 -9.46
CA VAL A 255 -1.96 -15.39 -8.17
C VAL A 255 -2.74 -16.62 -7.72
N ALA A 256 -3.45 -17.28 -8.65
CA ALA A 256 -4.19 -18.50 -8.34
C ALA A 256 -3.29 -19.64 -7.83
N ARG A 257 -2.10 -19.82 -8.43
CA ARG A 257 -1.11 -20.83 -8.00
C ARG A 257 -0.54 -20.52 -6.62
N LEU A 258 -0.17 -19.26 -6.36
CA LEU A 258 0.31 -18.83 -5.05
C LEU A 258 -0.75 -19.07 -3.96
N ASN A 259 -2.02 -18.77 -4.24
CA ASN A 259 -3.11 -18.95 -3.28
C ASN A 259 -3.48 -20.43 -3.03
N ARG A 260 -3.08 -21.34 -3.92
CA ARG A 260 -3.15 -22.79 -3.66
C ARG A 260 -1.99 -23.30 -2.78
N GLY A 261 -1.07 -22.41 -2.37
CA GLY A 261 0.09 -22.79 -1.57
C GLY A 261 1.19 -23.49 -2.36
N GLU A 262 1.20 -23.36 -3.69
CA GLU A 262 2.30 -23.87 -4.51
C GLU A 262 3.62 -23.16 -4.17
N ASN A 263 4.75 -23.82 -4.42
CA ASN A 263 6.07 -23.28 -4.08
C ASN A 263 6.31 -21.93 -4.79
N VAL A 264 6.50 -20.87 -4.00
CA VAL A 264 6.63 -19.49 -4.48
C VAL A 264 7.69 -19.33 -5.57
N ASN A 265 8.90 -19.83 -5.35
CA ASN A 265 9.99 -19.68 -6.32
C ASN A 265 9.71 -20.42 -7.63
N THR A 266 9.01 -21.55 -7.58
CA THR A 266 8.58 -22.31 -8.76
C THR A 266 7.53 -21.51 -9.53
N VAL A 267 6.48 -21.05 -8.85
CA VAL A 267 5.41 -20.26 -9.47
C VAL A 267 5.95 -18.99 -10.12
N LEU A 268 6.79 -18.21 -9.42
CA LEU A 268 7.36 -16.98 -9.98
C LEU A 268 8.25 -17.27 -11.19
N ALA A 269 9.05 -18.33 -11.15
CA ALA A 269 9.95 -18.70 -12.26
C ALA A 269 9.20 -19.19 -13.51
N GLU A 270 8.05 -19.83 -13.35
CA GLU A 270 7.26 -20.37 -14.47
C GLU A 270 6.25 -19.35 -15.04
N GLU A 271 5.66 -18.53 -14.17
CA GLU A 271 4.55 -17.65 -14.56
C GLU A 271 5.02 -16.27 -15.03
N LEU A 272 6.03 -15.65 -14.39
CA LEU A 272 6.49 -14.33 -14.80
C LEU A 272 6.96 -14.29 -16.27
N PRO A 273 7.74 -15.26 -16.79
CA PRO A 273 8.17 -15.26 -18.20
C PRO A 273 7.04 -15.35 -19.23
N ARG A 274 5.79 -15.64 -18.81
CA ARG A 274 4.63 -15.65 -19.71
C ARG A 274 4.10 -14.23 -20.00
N TRP A 275 4.46 -13.25 -19.18
CA TRP A 275 4.01 -11.84 -19.29
C TRP A 275 4.98 -10.99 -20.11
N VAL A 276 5.22 -11.40 -21.36
CA VAL A 276 6.22 -10.79 -22.25
C VAL A 276 5.64 -10.22 -23.55
N TYR A 277 4.32 -10.21 -23.69
CA TYR A 277 3.64 -9.80 -24.91
C TYR A 277 3.09 -8.38 -24.81
N GLY A 278 3.19 -7.62 -25.90
CA GLY A 278 2.48 -6.36 -26.11
C GLY A 278 2.04 -6.26 -27.58
N GLY A 279 0.78 -5.90 -27.84
CA GLY A 279 0.23 -5.92 -29.21
C GLY A 279 0.28 -7.30 -29.88
N GLY A 280 0.26 -8.39 -29.10
CA GLY A 280 0.33 -9.76 -29.61
C GLY A 280 1.75 -10.28 -29.95
N VAL A 281 2.80 -9.46 -29.80
CA VAL A 281 4.19 -9.85 -30.06
C VAL A 281 5.02 -9.88 -28.79
N VAL A 282 6.04 -10.75 -28.75
CA VAL A 282 7.01 -10.80 -27.65
C VAL A 282 7.88 -9.54 -27.69
N LEU A 283 7.96 -8.82 -26.57
CA LEU A 283 8.77 -7.61 -26.43
C LEU A 283 10.06 -7.94 -25.67
N PRO A 284 11.25 -7.73 -26.26
CA PRO A 284 12.52 -8.02 -25.60
C PRO A 284 12.71 -7.29 -24.26
N GLY A 285 12.17 -6.07 -24.14
CA GLY A 285 12.18 -5.30 -22.88
C GLY A 285 11.41 -6.00 -21.77
N LEU A 286 10.24 -6.58 -22.09
CA LEU A 286 9.46 -7.34 -21.11
C LEU A 286 10.15 -8.64 -20.73
N VAL A 287 10.76 -9.35 -21.68
CA VAL A 287 11.57 -10.56 -21.39
C VAL A 287 12.67 -10.24 -20.37
N ARG A 288 13.41 -9.13 -20.57
CA ARG A 288 14.44 -8.70 -19.61
C ARG A 288 13.84 -8.38 -18.23
N ARG A 289 12.72 -7.66 -18.19
CA ARG A 289 12.03 -7.33 -16.93
C ARG A 289 11.59 -8.56 -16.16
N ARG A 290 10.95 -9.53 -16.82
CA ARG A 290 10.51 -10.79 -16.16
C ARG A 290 11.70 -11.58 -15.62
N ASN A 291 12.81 -11.64 -16.36
CA ASN A 291 14.02 -12.30 -15.88
C ASN A 291 14.62 -11.60 -14.64
N ALA A 292 14.62 -10.27 -14.61
CA ALA A 292 15.12 -9.50 -13.48
C ALA A 292 14.24 -9.65 -12.23
N GLU A 293 12.92 -9.69 -12.38
CA GLU A 293 11.99 -9.98 -11.27
C GLU A 293 12.17 -11.38 -10.71
N VAL A 294 12.33 -12.40 -11.58
CA VAL A 294 12.64 -13.77 -11.15
C VAL A 294 13.99 -13.81 -10.41
N ALA A 295 14.98 -13.07 -10.88
CA ALA A 295 16.29 -12.98 -10.22
C ALA A 295 16.19 -12.32 -8.84
N LEU A 296 15.42 -11.22 -8.71
CA LEU A 296 15.14 -10.58 -7.43
C LEU A 296 14.49 -11.59 -6.47
N ALA A 297 13.43 -12.27 -6.90
CA ALA A 297 12.68 -13.23 -6.08
C ALA A 297 13.54 -14.41 -5.56
N ARG A 298 14.56 -14.83 -6.32
CA ARG A 298 15.49 -15.90 -5.94
C ARG A 298 16.55 -15.45 -4.93
N THR A 299 16.75 -14.15 -4.76
CA THR A 299 17.76 -13.61 -3.85
C THR A 299 17.30 -13.78 -2.40
N ALA A 300 18.01 -14.62 -1.64
CA ALA A 300 17.73 -14.84 -0.22
C ALA A 300 18.07 -13.61 0.64
N GLY A 301 17.37 -13.45 1.77
CA GLY A 301 17.84 -12.54 2.85
C GLY A 301 17.09 -11.20 3.01
N SER A 302 15.84 -11.10 2.61
CA SER A 302 15.09 -9.83 2.63
C SER A 302 13.99 -9.76 3.70
N GLY A 303 13.90 -10.72 4.63
CA GLY A 303 12.90 -10.70 5.71
C GLY A 303 11.47 -11.01 5.24
N PRO A 304 10.54 -11.31 6.17
CA PRO A 304 9.16 -11.66 5.82
C PRO A 304 8.37 -10.43 5.34
N ALA A 305 7.51 -10.65 4.34
CA ALA A 305 6.57 -9.66 3.83
C ALA A 305 5.13 -10.12 4.06
N LEU A 306 4.77 -11.28 3.52
CA LEU A 306 3.44 -11.87 3.68
C LEU A 306 3.50 -13.18 4.47
N PRO A 307 2.47 -13.50 5.28
CA PRO A 307 1.22 -12.74 5.46
C PRO A 307 1.41 -11.41 6.20
N ALA A 308 0.72 -10.37 5.75
CA ALA A 308 0.73 -9.07 6.40
C ALA A 308 0.02 -9.17 7.77
N GLN A 309 0.48 -8.39 8.74
CA GLN A 309 -0.21 -8.29 10.03
C GLN A 309 -1.45 -7.42 9.87
N CYS A 310 -2.60 -8.03 10.13
CA CYS A 310 -3.91 -7.44 10.28
C CYS A 310 -4.42 -7.91 11.65
#